data_AF-A0A527WJX5-F1
#
_entry.id   AF-A0A527WJX5-F1
#
_cell.length_a   1.000
_cell.length_b   1.000
_cell.length_c   1.000
_cell.angle_alpha   90.00
_cell.angle_beta   90.00
_cell.angle_gamma   90.00
#
_symmetry.space_group_name_H-M   'P 1'
#
loop_
_entity.id
_entity.type
_entity.pdbx_description
1 polymer ?
#
loop_
_entity_poly.entity_id
_entity_poly.type
_entity_poly.pdbx_seq_one_letter_code
_entity_poly.pdbx_strand_id
1 'polypeptide(L)' 'RYLKEVLGAPYQAYLAKVPRFFPNLRLYQEGDTGSFKPRLLLNTLLDGLVFLVALPAFELIDGMQQSGVLPVWFTLP' A
#
# COMPACT_ATOMS: atom_id res chain seq x y z
N ARG A 1 32.92 -3.22 -13.41
CA ARG A 1 33.80 -2.31 -14.18
C ARG A 1 32.99 -1.61 -15.27
N TYR A 2 32.38 -2.38 -16.17
CA TYR A 2 31.43 -1.92 -17.20
C TYR A 2 30.49 -0.76 -16.82
N LEU A 3 29.69 -0.88 -15.77
CA LEU A 3 28.73 0.18 -15.40
C LEU A 3 29.38 1.52 -15.00
N LYS A 4 30.59 1.50 -14.44
CA LYS A 4 31.34 2.73 -14.15
C LYS A 4 31.80 3.44 -15.41
N GLU A 5 32.10 2.67 -16.46
CA GLU A 5 32.57 3.18 -17.75
C GLU A 5 31.39 3.71 -18.59
N VAL A 6 30.26 3.01 -18.60
CA VAL A 6 29.06 3.40 -19.36
C VAL A 6 28.31 4.57 -18.73
N LEU A 7 28.19 4.61 -17.40
CA LEU A 7 27.35 5.58 -16.70
C LEU A 7 28.13 6.70 -16.02
N GLY A 8 29.47 6.60 -15.97
CA GLY A 8 30.35 7.66 -15.50
C GLY A 8 30.06 8.19 -14.09
N ALA A 9 30.15 9.51 -13.93
CA ALA A 9 30.03 10.19 -12.64
C ALA A 9 28.70 9.94 -11.90
N PRO A 10 27.52 9.92 -12.56
CA PRO A 10 26.25 9.56 -11.90
C PRO A 10 26.30 8.22 -11.16
N TYR A 11 26.93 7.20 -11.77
CA TYR A 11 27.01 5.88 -11.15
C TYR A 11 28.00 5.83 -9.99
N GLN A 12 29.07 6.63 -10.04
CA GLN A 12 29.97 6.77 -8.89
C GLN A 12 29.27 7.44 -7.70
N ALA A 13 28.47 8.48 -7.95
CA ALA A 13 27.66 9.13 -6.91
C ALA A 13 26.61 8.18 -6.32
N TYR A 14 26.00 7.33 -7.14
CA TYR A 14 25.07 6.29 -6.69
C TYR A 14 25.74 5.26 -5.77
N LEU A 15 26.92 4.75 -6.15
CA LEU A 15 27.66 3.77 -5.36
C LEU A 15 28.06 4.28 -3.97
N ALA A 16 28.23 5.60 -3.80
CA ALA A 16 28.50 6.20 -2.50
C ALA A 16 27.28 6.19 -1.56
N LYS A 17 26.06 6.13 -2.13
CA LYS A 17 24.79 6.12 -1.38
C LYS A 17 24.24 4.72 -1.15
N VAL A 18 24.52 3.78 -2.06
CA VAL A 18 23.93 2.43 -2.05
C VAL A 18 25.01 1.35 -1.91
N PRO A 19 25.28 0.88 -0.67
CA PRO A 19 26.17 -0.26 -0.44
C PRO A 19 25.55 -1.55 -0.99
N ARG A 20 26.40 -2.50 -1.41
CA ARG A 20 25.98 -3.64 -2.23
C ARG A 20 25.23 -4.76 -1.50
N PHE A 21 25.59 -5.04 -0.25
CA PHE A 21 25.11 -6.23 0.47
C PHE A 21 24.51 -5.89 1.82
N PHE A 22 25.21 -5.09 2.63
CA PHE A 22 24.73 -4.68 3.93
C PHE A 22 24.27 -3.22 3.89
N PRO A 23 23.04 -2.91 4.36
CA PRO A 23 22.57 -1.54 4.42
C PRO A 23 23.43 -0.76 5.41
N ASN A 24 23.89 0.43 5.00
CA ASN A 24 24.51 1.38 5.90
C ASN A 24 23.44 2.37 6.34
N LEU A 25 22.86 2.14 7.53
CA LEU A 25 21.80 2.98 8.09
C LEU A 25 22.21 4.45 8.23
N ARG A 26 23.51 4.75 8.34
CA ARG A 26 24.01 6.14 8.40
C ARG A 26 23.90 6.90 7.07
N LEU A 27 23.76 6.19 5.96
CA LEU A 27 23.54 6.79 4.63
C LEU A 27 22.05 7.10 4.39
N TYR A 28 21.17 6.70 5.30
CA TYR A 28 19.76 7.02 5.20
C TYR A 28 19.58 8.54 5.23
N GLN A 29 19.01 9.05 4.15
CA GLN A 29 18.53 10.41 4.05
C GLN A 29 17.07 10.26 3.66
N GLU A 30 16.19 10.64 4.58
CA GLU A 30 14.80 10.89 4.23
C GLU A 30 14.85 11.98 3.15
N GLY A 31 14.53 11.62 1.90
CA GLY A 31 14.57 12.55 0.79
C GLY A 31 13.64 13.73 1.06
N ASP A 32 13.53 14.68 0.12
CA ASP A 32 12.50 15.70 0.21
C ASP A 32 11.13 15.03 0.05
N THR A 33 10.65 14.49 1.16
CA THR A 33 9.36 13.86 1.32
C THR A 33 8.43 15.04 1.51
N GLY A 34 8.16 15.73 0.39
CA GLY A 34 7.55 17.05 0.37
C GLY A 34 6.47 17.11 1.44
N SER A 35 6.63 18.06 2.36
CA SER A 35 5.97 18.16 3.67
C SER A 35 4.71 17.29 3.82
N PHE A 36 4.65 16.51 4.91
CA PHE A 36 3.51 15.66 5.24
C PHE A 36 2.19 16.33 4.85
N LYS A 37 1.41 15.69 3.97
CA LYS A 37 0.17 16.25 3.40
C LYS A 37 -1.03 15.64 4.12
N PRO A 38 -1.61 16.30 5.14
CA PRO A 38 -2.69 15.71 5.95
C PRO A 38 -3.92 15.37 5.10
N ARG A 39 -4.16 16.14 4.04
CA ARG A 39 -5.27 15.89 3.09
C ARG A 39 -5.12 14.56 2.36
N LEU A 40 -3.90 14.15 2.01
CA LEU A 40 -3.68 12.87 1.34
C LEU A 40 -3.96 11.71 2.30
N LEU A 41 -3.54 11.84 3.57
CA LEU A 41 -3.89 10.87 4.61
C LEU A 41 -5.41 10.78 4.82
N LEU A 42 -6.10 11.92 4.91
CA LEU A 42 -7.55 11.93 5.07
C LEU A 42 -8.26 11.26 3.88
N ASN A 43 -7.85 11.56 2.65
CA ASN A 43 -8.44 10.95 1.46
C ASN A 43 -8.26 9.42 1.47
N THR A 44 -7.06 8.93 1.78
CA THR A 44 -6.82 7.48 1.86
C THR A 44 -7.64 6.79 2.96
N LEU A 45 -7.85 7.46 4.10
CA LEU A 45 -8.74 6.96 5.14
C LEU A 45 -10.21 6.93 4.68
N LEU A 46 -10.68 8.01 4.04
CA LEU A 46 -12.05 8.09 3.53
C LEU A 46 -12.31 7.07 2.42
N ASP A 47 -11.36 6.85 1.51
CA ASP A 47 -11.45 5.81 0.48
C ASP A 47 -11.61 4.42 1.11
N GLY A 48 -10.93 4.17 2.23
CA GLY A 48 -11.05 2.92 2.99
C GLY A 48 -12.41 2.73 3.67
N LEU A 49 -13.15 3.79 4.00
CA LEU A 49 -14.45 3.68 4.68
C LEU A 49 -15.50 2.98 3.84
N VAL A 50 -15.36 2.95 2.51
CA VAL A 50 -16.25 2.18 1.63
C VAL A 50 -16.29 0.70 2.03
N PHE A 51 -15.18 0.14 2.50
CA PHE A 51 -15.13 -1.25 2.98
C PHE A 51 -15.94 -1.48 4.27
N LEU A 52 -16.16 -0.45 5.09
CA LEU A 52 -16.99 -0.60 6.29
C LEU A 52 -18.45 -0.84 5.94
N VAL A 53 -18.91 -0.40 4.76
CA VAL A 53 -20.27 -0.67 4.26
C VAL A 53 -20.45 -2.15 3.91
N ALA A 54 -19.38 -2.89 3.64
CA ALA A 54 -19.47 -4.31 3.31
C ALA A 54 -20.07 -5.13 4.46
N LEU A 55 -19.69 -4.84 5.72
CA LEU A 55 -20.21 -5.55 6.89
C LEU A 55 -21.73 -5.47 7.03
N PRO A 56 -22.36 -4.28 7.17
CA PRO A 56 -23.81 -4.19 7.28
C PRO A 56 -24.53 -4.66 6.00
N ALA A 57 -23.91 -4.53 4.83
CA ALA A 57 -24.48 -5.07 3.60
C ALA A 57 -24.56 -6.61 3.64
N PHE A 58 -23.51 -7.28 4.10
CA PHE A 58 -23.51 -8.73 4.28
C PHE A 58 -24.45 -9.18 5.40
N GLU A 59 -24.47 -8.49 6.54
CA GLU A 59 -25.41 -8.77 7.64
C GLU A 59 -26.87 -8.62 7.19
N LEU A 60 -27.17 -7.63 6.35
CA LEU A 60 -28.51 -7.45 5.81
C LEU A 60 -28.91 -8.62 4.91
N ILE A 61 -28.01 -9.06 4.02
CA ILE A 61 -28.25 -10.21 3.14
C ILE A 61 -28.47 -11.47 3.98
N ASP A 62 -27.61 -11.71 4.97
CA ASP A 62 -27.72 -12.87 5.88
C ASP A 62 -29.04 -12.84 6.67
N GLY A 63 -29.42 -11.69 7.24
CA GLY A 63 -30.71 -11.53 7.93
C GLY A 63 -31.92 -11.75 7.01
N MET A 64 -31.84 -11.32 5.74
CA MET A 64 -32.88 -11.58 4.75
C MET A 64 -32.95 -13.06 4.34
N GLN A 65 -31.82 -13.76 4.31
CA GLN A 65 -31.79 -15.21 4.07
C GLN A 65 -32.38 -15.97 5.26
N GLN A 66 -32.01 -15.60 6.49
CA GLN A 66 -32.51 -16.23 7.72
C GLN A 66 -34.02 -16.03 7.92
N SER A 67 -34.55 -14.87 7.52
CA SER A 67 -35.99 -14.59 7.56
C SER A 67 -36.80 -15.21 6.42
N GLY A 68 -36.14 -15.88 5.47
CA GLY A 68 -36.78 -16.49 4.30
C GLY A 68 -37.23 -15.50 3.23
N VAL A 69 -36.86 -14.22 3.34
CA VAL A 69 -37.13 -13.18 2.34
C VAL A 69 -36.27 -13.39 1.09
N LEU A 70 -35.02 -13.82 1.27
CA LEU A 70 -34.11 -14.18 0.18
C LEU A 70 -33.84 -15.70 0.17
N PRO A 71 -34.00 -16.38 -0.98
CA PRO A 71 -33.66 -17.80 -1.09
C PRO A 71 -32.14 -18.01 -1.14
N VAL A 72 -31.67 -19.11 -0.54
CA VAL A 72 -30.27 -19.57 -0.61
C VAL A 72 -30.18 -20.70 -1.64
N TRP A 73 -29.46 -20.47 -2.74
CA TRP A 73 -29.35 -21.44 -3.84
C TRP A 73 -28.21 -22.45 -3.68
N PHE A 74 -27.10 -22.02 -3.07
CA PHE A 74 -25.91 -22.85 -2.88
C PHE A 74 -25.29 -22.56 -1.52
N THR A 75 -24.84 -23.61 -0.82
CA THR A 75 -24.08 -23.53 0.43
C THR A 75 -22.74 -24.22 0.22
N LEU A 76 -21.67 -23.60 0.69
CA LEU A 76 -20.32 -24.18 0.67
C LEU A 76 -20.03 -24.80 2.04
N PRO A 77 -19.40 -25.99 2.10
CA PRO A 77 -19.03 -26.65 3.35
C PRO A 77 -17.90 -25.95 4.10
#